data_AF-X8JAW6-F1
#
_entry.id   AF-X8JAW6-F1
#
_cell.length_a   1.000
_cell.length_b   1.000
_cell.length_c   1.000
_cell.angle_alpha   90.00
_cell.angle_beta   90.00
_cell.angle_gamma   90.00
#
_symmetry.space_group_name_H-M   'P 1'
#
loop_
_entity.id
_entity.type
_entity.pdbx_description
1 polymer ?
#
loop_
_entity_poly.entity_id
_entity_poly.type
_entity_poly.pdbx_seq_one_letter_code
_entity_poly.pdbx_strand_id
1 'polypeptide(L)' 'MNTWPADHKGPMLVYMANCGDSCDNFDGSGNVWFKVSSEGLIDAASFYWGSDKLIGKETRGLKSSRRISRLANT' A
#
# COMPACT_ATOMS: atom_id res chain seq x y z
N MET A 1 0.03 -7.57 -17.05
CA MET A 1 -0.67 -6.67 -16.11
C MET A 1 0.08 -6.78 -14.81
N ASN A 2 0.71 -5.69 -14.37
CA ASN A 2 1.76 -5.74 -13.34
C ASN A 2 1.39 -4.84 -12.14
N THR A 3 0.12 -4.42 -12.07
CA THR A 3 -0.42 -3.43 -11.13
C THR A 3 -1.64 -4.00 -10.44
N TRP A 4 -1.89 -3.60 -9.20
CA TRP A 4 -3.08 -4.01 -8.45
C TRP A 4 -4.37 -3.54 -9.15
N PRO A 5 -5.34 -4.43 -9.43
CA PRO A 5 -6.60 -4.06 -10.08
C PRO A 5 -7.47 -3.14 -9.21
N ALA A 6 -8.11 -2.14 -9.82
CA ALA A 6 -8.90 -1.15 -9.09
C ALA A 6 -10.21 -1.69 -8.48
N ASP A 7 -10.70 -2.82 -8.96
CA ASP A 7 -11.90 -3.51 -8.48
C ASP A 7 -11.62 -4.46 -7.30
N HIS A 8 -10.36 -4.78 -7.02
CA HIS A 8 -9.94 -5.59 -5.87
C HIS A 8 -9.86 -4.73 -4.60
N LYS A 9 -11.03 -4.32 -4.11
CA LYS A 9 -11.21 -3.53 -2.89
C LYS A 9 -10.97 -4.38 -1.65
N GLY A 10 -10.18 -3.87 -0.71
CA GLY A 10 -9.95 -4.59 0.53
C GLY A 10 -8.96 -3.93 1.49
N PRO A 11 -8.85 -4.49 2.70
CA PRO A 11 -7.92 -4.00 3.70
C PRO A 11 -6.46 -4.29 3.29
N MET A 12 -5.56 -3.43 3.74
CA MET A 12 -4.11 -3.67 3.68
C MET A 12 -3.62 -3.92 5.10
N LEU A 13 -2.96 -5.06 5.33
CA LEU A 13 -2.44 -5.46 6.64
C LEU A 13 -0.93 -5.70 6.52
N VAL A 14 -0.17 -5.21 7.50
CA VAL A 14 1.26 -5.48 7.60
C VAL A 14 1.51 -6.24 8.89
N TYR A 15 2.23 -7.35 8.77
CA TYR A 15 2.64 -8.21 9.87
C TYR A 15 4.16 -8.35 9.88
N MET A 16 4.71 -8.65 11.05
CA MET A 16 6.10 -9.03 11.21
C MET A 16 6.16 -10.34 12.01
N ALA A 17 7.24 -11.09 11.81
CA ALA A 17 7.58 -12.26 12.61
C ALA A 17 9.09 -12.21 12.89
N ASN A 18 9.49 -12.75 14.03
CA ASN A 18 10.91 -12.86 14.37
C ASN A 18 11.49 -14.13 13.73
N CYS A 19 12.51 -13.98 12.88
CA CYS A 19 13.18 -15.10 12.22
C CYS A 19 14.43 -15.63 12.96
N GLY A 20 14.79 -15.03 14.11
CA GLY A 20 16.03 -15.34 14.81
C GLY A 20 17.23 -14.72 14.10
N ASP A 21 18.29 -15.51 13.89
CA ASP A 21 19.57 -15.03 13.35
C ASP A 21 19.60 -14.95 11.81
N SER A 22 18.84 -15.80 11.10
CA SER A 22 18.72 -15.75 9.63
C SER A 22 17.28 -16.02 9.20
N CYS A 23 16.81 -15.23 8.23
CA CYS A 23 15.49 -15.40 7.65
C CYS A 23 15.45 -16.37 6.46
N ASP A 24 16.59 -16.87 5.95
CA ASP A 24 16.65 -17.66 4.71
C ASP A 24 15.85 -18.97 4.78
N ASN A 25 15.75 -19.57 5.98
CA ASN A 25 15.02 -20.82 6.25
C ASN A 25 13.92 -20.65 7.31
N PHE A 26 13.38 -19.44 7.45
CA PHE A 26 12.34 -19.16 8.45
C PHE A 26 11.05 -19.95 8.17
N ASP A 27 10.55 -20.71 9.15
CA ASP A 27 9.23 -21.33 9.11
C ASP A 27 8.16 -20.33 9.59
N GLY A 28 7.34 -19.87 8.65
CA GLY A 28 6.24 -18.93 8.91
C GLY A 28 4.93 -19.57 9.38
N SER A 29 4.91 -20.88 9.65
CA SER A 29 3.69 -21.58 10.09
C SER A 29 3.30 -21.27 11.55
N GLY A 30 2.01 -21.44 11.87
CA GLY A 30 1.49 -21.24 13.22
C GLY A 30 1.38 -19.77 13.67
N ASN A 31 1.50 -19.53 14.98
CA ASN A 31 1.24 -18.24 15.62
C ASN A 31 2.53 -17.41 15.81
N VAL A 32 3.30 -17.22 14.74
CA VAL A 32 4.58 -16.48 14.75
C VAL A 32 4.45 -15.02 14.33
N TRP A 33 3.29 -14.65 13.76
CA TRP A 33 3.05 -13.32 13.19
C TRP A 33 2.33 -12.41 14.18
N PHE A 34 2.83 -11.18 14.31
CA PHE A 34 2.14 -10.10 14.99
C PHE A 34 1.85 -8.96 14.01
N LYS A 35 0.71 -8.30 14.19
CA LYS A 35 0.29 -7.19 13.34
C LYS A 35 1.06 -5.92 13.72
N VAL A 36 1.59 -5.20 12.73
CA VAL A 36 2.26 -3.91 12.93
C VAL A 36 1.48 -2.74 12.39
N SER A 37 0.66 -2.93 11.35
CA SER A 37 -0.26 -1.90 10.87
C SER A 37 -1.44 -2.49 10.10
N SER A 38 -2.51 -1.71 9.98
CA SER A 38 -3.67 -2.07 9.16
C SER A 38 -4.44 -0.84 8.70
N GLU A 39 -4.92 -0.87 7.46
CA GLU A 39 -5.81 0.11 6.86
C GLU A 39 -6.99 -0.63 6.23
N GLY A 40 -8.19 -0.44 6.81
CA GLY A 40 -9.41 -1.14 6.41
C GLY A 40 -10.26 -0.35 5.40
N LEU A 41 -11.58 -0.37 5.60
CA LEU A 41 -12.49 0.57 4.94
C LEU A 41 -12.26 1.96 5.55
N ILE A 42 -11.88 2.92 4.70
CA ILE A 42 -11.55 4.29 5.11
C ILE A 42 -12.77 5.19 4.99
N ASP A 43 -13.52 5.06 3.90
CA ASP A 43 -14.78 5.77 3.69
C ASP A 43 -15.81 4.84 3.03
N ALA A 44 -16.91 4.57 3.74
CA ALA A 44 -17.99 3.72 3.28
C ALA A 44 -18.81 4.37 2.17
N ALA A 45 -18.97 5.69 2.17
CA ALA A 45 -19.81 6.40 1.21
C ALA A 45 -19.23 6.36 -0.21
N SER A 46 -17.91 6.49 -0.30
CA SER A 46 -17.17 6.36 -1.57
C SER A 46 -16.62 4.96 -1.84
N PHE A 47 -16.88 4.00 -0.94
CA PHE A 47 -16.34 2.64 -0.98
C PHE A 47 -14.80 2.62 -1.14
N TYR A 48 -14.13 3.48 -0.35
CA TYR A 48 -12.69 3.72 -0.38
C TYR A 48 -11.97 2.88 0.68
N TRP A 49 -11.08 2.00 0.24
CA TRP A 49 -10.36 1.03 1.06
C TRP A 49 -8.86 1.32 1.14
N GLY A 50 -8.17 0.61 2.05
CA GLY A 50 -6.71 0.60 2.10
C GLY A 50 -6.04 0.28 0.75
N SER A 51 -6.62 -0.61 -0.06
CA SER A 51 -6.11 -0.89 -1.42
C SER A 51 -6.22 0.30 -2.37
N ASP A 52 -7.23 1.17 -2.24
CA ASP A 52 -7.33 2.40 -3.02
C ASP A 52 -6.25 3.41 -2.67
N LYS A 53 -5.89 3.48 -1.38
CA LYS A 53 -4.77 4.30 -0.90
C LYS A 53 -3.45 3.79 -1.47
N LEU A 54 -3.26 2.47 -1.60
CA LEU A 54 -2.10 1.86 -2.24
C LEU A 54 -2.01 2.26 -3.72
N ILE A 55 -3.07 2.07 -4.51
CA ILE A 55 -3.12 2.46 -5.92
C ILE A 55 -2.86 3.98 -6.10
N GLY A 56 -3.44 4.81 -5.23
CA GLY A 56 -3.24 6.26 -5.23
C GLY A 56 -1.80 6.70 -4.88
N LYS A 57 -1.05 5.87 -4.16
CA LYS A 57 0.37 6.08 -3.83
C LYS A 57 1.30 5.59 -4.95
N GLU A 58 1.01 4.45 -5.58
CA GLU A 58 1.68 3.99 -6.81
C GLU A 58 1.65 5.08 -7.89
N THR A 59 0.49 5.69 -8.09
CA THR A 59 0.36 6.80 -9.05
C THR A 59 1.05 8.09 -8.60
N ARG A 60 1.39 8.28 -7.32
CA ARG A 60 2.17 9.45 -6.84
C ARG A 60 3.65 9.38 -7.21
N GLY A 61 4.23 8.18 -7.33
CA GLY A 61 5.57 8.00 -7.93
C GLY A 61 5.60 8.42 -9.40
N LEU A 62 4.49 8.25 -10.12
CA LEU A 62 4.32 8.69 -11.51
C LEU A 62 3.82 10.15 -11.63
N LYS A 63 3.14 10.69 -10.61
CA LYS A 63 2.66 12.08 -10.54
C LYS A 63 3.69 13.04 -9.90
N SER A 64 4.96 12.65 -9.79
CA SER A 64 6.05 13.59 -9.45
C SER A 64 6.48 14.47 -10.63
N SER A 65 6.01 14.19 -11.85
CA SER A 65 6.05 15.17 -12.95
C SER A 65 4.88 16.15 -12.80
N ARG A 66 4.86 16.90 -11.70
CA ARG A 66 4.01 18.09 -11.59
C ARG A 66 4.67 19.17 -12.44
N ARG A 67 3.96 19.58 -13.50
CA ARG A 67 4.28 20.72 -14.36
C ARG A 67 4.88 21.86 -13.53
N ILE A 68 6.12 22.24 -13.84
CA ILE A 68 6.56 23.61 -13.62
C ILE A 68 5.64 24.47 -14.47
N SER A 69 4.64 25.09 -13.83
CA SER A 69 3.95 26.24 -14.35
C SER A 69 4.98 27.36 -14.50
N ARG A 70 5.61 27.46 -15.68
CA ARG A 70 6.31 28.67 -16.07
C ARG A 70 5.27 29.76 -16.24
N LEU A 71 5.44 30.77 -15.40
CA LEU A 71 4.99 32.15 -15.56
C LEU A 71 4.92 32.55 -17.04
N ALA A 72 3.72 32.71 -17.57
CA ALA A 72 3.47 33.59 -18.70
C ALA A 72 2.88 34.88 -18.12
N ASN A 73 3.76 35.81 -17.78
CA ASN A 73 3.39 37.20 -17.58
C ASN A 73 4.55 38.09 -18.08
N THR A 74 4.69 38.10 -19.40
CA THR A 74 5.16 39.20 -20.27
C THR A 74 4.72 38.85 -21.69
#